data_AF-A0A1G8QWF1-F1
#
_entry.id   AF-A0A1G8QWF1-F1
#
_cell.length_a   1.000
_cell.length_b   1.000
_cell.length_c   1.000
_cell.angle_alpha   90.00
_cell.angle_beta   90.00
_cell.angle_gamma   90.00
#
_symmetry.space_group_name_H-M   'P 1'
#
loop_
_entity.id
_entity.type
_entity.pdbx_description
1 polymer ?
#
loop_
_entity_poly.entity_id
_entity_poly.type
_entity_poly.pdbx_seq_one_letter_code
_entity_poly.pdbx_strand_id
1 'polypeptide(L)'
;MSFTDVLEINIKPFVYHTCIIMIGLGTIAATWNTSKNEGVFVAFILMILLHYVGGFLLTDHHSRYKNLSSVLLVFIFNFSLALYVQYFDYELQSLIGSVVFAFKLPFLYILGWHGPNYPLLVAFLPSLLLWLGLESKLLINSYRRILLDRNTT
;
A
#
# COMPACT_ATOMS: atom_id res chain seq x y z
N MET A 1 -18.25 8.63 -14.45
CA MET A 1 -17.94 7.34 -13.79
C MET A 1 -18.80 7.28 -12.55
N SER A 2 -19.58 6.22 -12.36
CA SER A 2 -20.46 6.09 -11.20
C SER A 2 -19.63 5.81 -9.94
N PHE A 3 -20.18 6.08 -8.75
CA PHE A 3 -19.53 5.74 -7.48
C PHE A 3 -19.24 4.23 -7.40
N THR A 4 -20.17 3.41 -7.88
CA THR A 4 -20.03 1.95 -7.93
C THR A 4 -18.84 1.52 -8.79
N ASP A 5 -18.66 2.14 -9.96
CA ASP A 5 -17.51 1.85 -10.84
C ASP A 5 -16.18 2.19 -10.14
N VAL A 6 -16.15 3.28 -9.38
CA VAL A 6 -14.94 3.69 -8.65
C VAL A 6 -14.63 2.70 -7.54
N LEU A 7 -15.65 2.28 -6.79
CA LEU A 7 -15.51 1.30 -5.72
C LEU A 7 -15.02 -0.06 -6.27
N GLU A 8 -15.60 -0.52 -7.36
CA GLU A 8 -15.24 -1.80 -8.00
C GLU A 8 -13.77 -1.83 -8.44
N ILE A 9 -13.28 -0.73 -9.03
CA ILE A 9 -11.87 -0.63 -9.46
C ILE A 9 -10.91 -0.58 -8.25
N ASN A 10 -11.36 -0.08 -7.10
CA ASN A 10 -10.54 0.11 -5.91
C ASN A 10 -10.52 -1.09 -4.95
N ILE A 11 -11.54 -1.95 -4.99
CA ILE A 11 -11.69 -3.02 -4.00
C ILE A 11 -10.52 -4.01 -4.02
N LYS A 12 -10.02 -4.35 -5.21
CA LYS A 12 -8.92 -5.32 -5.38
C LYS A 12 -7.58 -4.77 -4.85
N PRO A 13 -7.15 -3.56 -5.23
CA PRO A 13 -6.01 -2.87 -4.59
C PRO A 13 -6.12 -2.78 -3.08
N PHE A 14 -7.32 -2.48 -2.57
CA PHE A 14 -7.57 -2.39 -1.13
C PHE A 14 -7.38 -3.74 -0.43
N VAL A 15 -7.93 -4.82 -0.99
CA VAL A 15 -7.74 -6.19 -0.46
C VAL A 15 -6.26 -6.58 -0.48
N TYR A 16 -5.54 -6.30 -1.57
CA TYR A 16 -4.09 -6.54 -1.64
C TYR A 16 -3.36 -5.81 -0.52
N HIS A 17 -3.64 -4.53 -0.34
CA HIS A 17 -3.05 -3.75 0.74
C HIS A 17 -3.35 -4.38 2.11
N THR A 18 -4.61 -4.70 2.42
CA THR A 18 -4.97 -5.34 3.70
C THR A 18 -4.24 -6.66 3.92
N CYS A 19 -4.18 -7.54 2.91
CA CYS A 19 -3.47 -8.82 3.03
C CYS A 19 -1.97 -8.62 3.28
N ILE A 20 -1.34 -7.69 2.55
CA ILE A 20 0.08 -7.39 2.73
C ILE A 20 0.35 -6.84 4.13
N ILE A 21 -0.50 -5.95 4.66
CA ILE A 21 -0.42 -5.44 6.03
C ILE A 21 -0.49 -6.57 7.07
N MET A 22 -1.40 -7.52 6.91
CA MET A 22 -1.50 -8.66 7.81
C MET A 22 -0.24 -9.54 7.79
N ILE A 23 0.36 -9.76 6.62
CA ILE A 23 1.63 -10.50 6.50
C ILE A 23 2.78 -9.73 7.17
N GLY A 24 2.87 -8.42 6.93
CA GLY A 24 3.89 -7.56 7.53
C GLY A 24 3.78 -7.55 9.05
N LEU A 25 2.56 -7.38 9.57
CA LEU A 25 2.29 -7.42 11.00
C LEU A 25 2.66 -8.77 11.62
N GLY A 26 2.29 -9.89 10.99
CA GLY A 26 2.64 -11.22 11.46
C GLY A 26 4.16 -11.45 11.47
N THR A 27 4.88 -10.97 10.45
CA THR A 27 6.33 -11.07 10.37
C THR A 27 7.01 -10.23 11.47
N ILE A 28 6.53 -9.01 11.71
CA ILE A 28 7.03 -8.16 12.79
C ILE A 28 6.75 -8.80 14.15
N ALA A 29 5.54 -9.29 14.38
CA ALA A 29 5.18 -9.96 15.64
C ALA A 29 6.03 -11.21 15.89
N ALA A 30 6.29 -12.02 14.86
CA ALA A 30 7.12 -13.21 14.97
C ALA A 30 8.60 -12.90 15.25
N THR A 31 9.11 -11.77 14.73
CA THR A 31 10.50 -11.36 14.90
C THR A 31 10.73 -10.50 16.14
N TRP A 32 9.67 -9.93 16.74
CA TRP A 32 9.74 -9.02 17.88
C TRP A 32 10.47 -9.60 19.10
N ASN A 33 10.35 -10.91 19.31
CA ASN A 33 10.97 -11.59 20.45
C ASN A 33 12.44 -11.97 20.21
N THR A 34 12.96 -11.71 19.01
CA THR A 34 14.38 -11.81 18.70
C THR A 34 14.98 -10.42 18.84
N SER A 35 16.02 -10.25 19.66
CA SER A 35 16.63 -8.95 20.00
C SER A 35 17.29 -8.21 18.82
N LYS A 36 17.05 -8.65 17.58
CA LYS A 36 17.65 -8.13 16.36
C LYS A 36 16.64 -7.28 15.58
N ASN A 37 16.90 -5.98 15.52
CA ASN A 37 16.18 -5.04 14.66
C ASN A 37 16.23 -5.40 13.16
N GLU A 38 17.12 -6.32 12.76
CA GLU A 38 17.23 -6.88 11.40
C GLU A 38 15.92 -7.52 10.91
N GLY A 39 15.21 -8.26 11.77
CA GLY A 39 13.99 -8.96 11.38
C GLY A 39 12.86 -8.00 10.98
N VAL A 40 12.74 -6.90 11.72
CA VAL A 40 11.76 -5.85 11.42
C VAL A 40 12.13 -5.07 10.17
N PHE A 41 13.43 -4.80 9.97
CA PHE A 41 13.92 -4.17 8.74
C PHE A 41 13.64 -5.05 7.50
N VAL A 42 13.90 -6.36 7.59
CA VAL A 42 13.58 -7.31 6.52
C VAL A 42 12.07 -7.38 6.25
N ALA A 43 11.24 -7.40 7.30
CA ALA A 43 9.79 -7.35 7.15
C ALA A 43 9.35 -6.09 6.40
N PHE A 44 9.97 -4.93 6.68
CA PHE A 44 9.68 -3.70 5.95
C PHE A 44 10.09 -3.77 4.46
N ILE A 45 11.30 -4.23 4.16
CA ILE A 45 11.74 -4.39 2.75
C ILE A 45 10.80 -5.33 2.01
N LEU A 46 10.42 -6.44 2.65
CA LEU A 46 9.42 -7.37 2.11
C LEU A 46 8.09 -6.65 1.85
N MET A 47 7.63 -5.80 2.76
CA MET A 47 6.40 -5.01 2.59
C MET A 47 6.47 -4.05 1.40
N ILE A 48 7.59 -3.35 1.19
CA ILE A 48 7.78 -2.51 -0.01
C ILE A 48 7.62 -3.38 -1.26
N LEU A 49 8.36 -4.50 -1.31
CA LEU A 49 8.39 -5.39 -2.47
C LEU A 49 7.00 -5.97 -2.75
N LEU A 50 6.30 -6.42 -1.72
CA LEU A 50 4.95 -6.97 -1.84
C LEU A 50 3.95 -5.92 -2.33
N HIS A 51 4.01 -4.67 -1.87
CA HIS A 51 3.14 -3.61 -2.39
C HIS A 51 3.45 -3.30 -3.86
N TYR A 52 4.73 -3.23 -4.23
CA TYR A 52 5.11 -3.03 -5.63
C TYR A 52 4.61 -4.18 -6.52
N VAL A 53 4.84 -5.43 -6.12
CA VAL A 53 4.36 -6.62 -6.84
C VAL A 53 2.83 -6.66 -6.88
N GLY A 54 2.16 -6.34 -5.78
CA GLY A 54 0.70 -6.22 -5.73
C GLY A 54 0.17 -5.20 -6.74
N GLY A 55 0.88 -4.07 -6.90
CA GLY A 55 0.62 -3.06 -7.92
C GLY A 55 0.75 -3.60 -9.33
N PHE A 56 1.80 -4.35 -9.60
CA PHE A 56 2.03 -5.00 -10.88
C PHE A 56 0.91 -5.99 -11.27
N LEU A 57 0.29 -6.64 -10.28
CA LEU A 57 -0.83 -7.57 -10.47
C LEU A 57 -2.19 -6.88 -10.68
N LEU A 58 -2.26 -5.55 -10.56
CA LEU A 58 -3.49 -4.80 -10.79
C LEU A 58 -3.91 -4.81 -12.25
N THR A 59 -5.21 -4.60 -12.46
CA THR A 59 -5.83 -4.53 -13.78
C THR A 59 -5.42 -3.22 -14.46
N ASP A 60 -5.03 -3.30 -15.73
CA ASP A 60 -4.86 -2.10 -16.55
C ASP A 60 -6.23 -1.67 -17.11
N HIS A 61 -6.66 -0.46 -16.79
CA HIS A 61 -7.92 0.11 -17.26
C HIS A 61 -7.75 0.98 -18.52
N HIS A 62 -6.57 0.94 -19.17
CA HIS A 62 -6.23 1.69 -20.38
C HIS A 62 -6.44 3.21 -20.27
N SER A 63 -6.48 3.72 -19.05
CA SER A 63 -6.63 5.13 -18.73
C SER A 63 -5.80 5.43 -17.50
N ARG A 64 -4.83 6.35 -17.63
CA ARG A 64 -4.01 6.81 -16.51
C ARG A 64 -4.85 7.29 -15.34
N TYR A 65 -5.96 7.98 -15.62
CA TYR A 65 -6.88 8.44 -14.60
C TYR A 65 -7.53 7.27 -13.85
N LYS A 66 -8.05 6.26 -14.55
CA LYS A 66 -8.64 5.07 -13.90
C LYS A 66 -7.60 4.24 -13.13
N ASN A 67 -6.39 4.12 -13.67
CA ASN A 67 -5.28 3.42 -13.03
C ASN A 67 -4.84 4.13 -11.74
N LEU A 68 -4.72 5.46 -11.77
CA LEU A 68 -4.48 6.26 -10.56
C LEU A 68 -5.65 6.13 -9.58
N SER A 69 -6.89 6.24 -10.08
CA SER A 69 -8.09 6.09 -9.25
C SER A 69 -8.16 4.73 -8.58
N SER A 70 -7.58 3.66 -9.15
CA SER A 70 -7.60 2.32 -8.57
C SER A 70 -6.86 2.20 -7.25
N VAL A 71 -5.86 3.05 -7.00
CA VAL A 71 -5.07 3.00 -5.75
C VAL A 71 -5.52 4.05 -4.73
N LEU A 72 -6.50 4.89 -5.07
CA LEU A 72 -6.93 6.00 -4.23
C LEU A 72 -7.61 5.55 -2.95
N LEU A 73 -8.39 4.46 -2.96
CA LEU A 73 -9.05 3.97 -1.76
C LEU A 73 -8.03 3.58 -0.67
N VAL A 74 -6.90 2.99 -1.07
CA VAL A 74 -5.79 2.69 -0.15
C VAL A 74 -5.26 3.98 0.48
N PHE A 75 -5.04 5.02 -0.32
CA PHE A 75 -4.61 6.33 0.19
C PHE A 75 -5.64 6.94 1.14
N ILE A 76 -6.90 7.05 0.70
CA ILE A 76 -7.99 7.65 1.47
C ILE A 76 -8.14 6.93 2.81
N PHE A 77 -8.15 5.59 2.81
CA PHE A 77 -8.26 4.82 4.04
C PHE A 77 -7.11 5.10 5.01
N ASN A 78 -5.85 5.01 4.56
CA ASN A 78 -4.72 5.26 5.44
C ASN A 78 -4.64 6.73 5.89
N PHE A 79 -5.05 7.66 5.03
CA PHE A 79 -5.14 9.08 5.36
C PHE A 79 -6.24 9.33 6.42
N SER A 80 -7.41 8.70 6.29
CA SER A 80 -8.47 8.75 7.30
C SER A 80 -8.00 8.18 8.64
N LEU A 81 -7.27 7.06 8.64
CA LEU A 81 -6.65 6.52 9.86
C LEU A 81 -5.61 7.48 10.47
N ALA A 82 -4.82 8.15 9.62
CA ALA A 82 -3.85 9.14 10.06
C ALA A 82 -4.53 10.34 10.73
N LEU A 83 -5.56 10.90 10.10
CA LEU A 83 -6.37 11.99 10.66
C LEU A 83 -7.06 11.57 11.95
N TYR A 84 -7.62 10.36 11.99
CA TYR A 84 -8.30 9.86 13.18
C TYR A 84 -7.39 9.91 14.41
N VAL A 85 -6.15 9.43 14.27
CA VAL A 85 -5.14 9.46 15.36
C VAL A 85 -4.74 10.87 15.76
N GLN A 86 -4.75 11.81 14.81
CA GLN A 86 -4.29 13.18 15.06
C GLN A 86 -5.35 14.04 15.74
N TYR A 87 -6.64 13.78 15.48
CA TYR A 87 -7.72 14.69 15.85
C TYR A 87 -8.70 14.12 16.89
N PHE A 88 -8.75 12.82 17.10
CA PHE A 88 -9.71 12.21 18.02
C PHE A 88 -9.01 11.60 19.24
N ASP A 89 -9.35 12.12 20.42
CA ASP A 89 -8.94 11.53 21.71
C ASP A 89 -9.86 10.34 22.06
N TYR A 90 -9.28 9.15 21.93
CA TYR A 90 -9.41 7.94 22.74
C TYR A 90 -10.78 7.32 23.15
N GLU A 91 -11.95 7.82 22.79
CA GLU A 91 -13.20 7.20 23.25
C GLU A 91 -13.56 5.86 22.55
N LEU A 92 -13.04 5.59 21.34
CA LEU A 92 -13.20 4.30 20.63
C LEU A 92 -11.91 3.45 20.65
N GLN A 93 -11.21 3.47 21.78
CA GLN A 93 -9.80 3.12 21.92
C GLN A 93 -9.39 1.72 21.43
N SER A 94 -10.18 0.67 21.70
CA SER A 94 -9.68 -0.69 21.52
C SER A 94 -9.69 -1.15 20.06
N LEU A 95 -10.82 -1.01 19.36
CA LEU A 95 -10.94 -1.50 17.98
C LEU A 95 -10.21 -0.59 16.99
N ILE A 96 -10.49 0.72 16.99
CA ILE A 96 -9.86 1.64 16.04
C ILE A 96 -8.38 1.78 16.36
N GLY A 97 -8.00 1.80 17.65
CA GLY A 97 -6.59 1.77 18.05
C GLY A 97 -5.85 0.54 17.51
N SER A 98 -6.48 -0.65 17.58
CA SER A 98 -5.89 -1.88 17.02
C SER A 98 -5.74 -1.82 15.50
N VAL A 99 -6.74 -1.30 14.78
CA VAL A 99 -6.68 -1.12 13.32
C VAL A 99 -5.59 -0.13 12.94
N VAL A 100 -5.55 1.03 13.58
CA VAL A 100 -4.52 2.04 13.38
C VAL A 100 -3.13 1.44 13.62
N PHE A 101 -2.97 0.72 14.72
CA PHE A 101 -1.69 0.10 15.07
C PHE A 101 -1.27 -0.91 14.01
N ALA A 102 -2.16 -1.81 13.59
CA ALA A 102 -1.89 -2.82 12.57
C ALA A 102 -1.44 -2.20 11.23
N PHE A 103 -2.08 -1.12 10.79
CA PHE A 103 -1.77 -0.48 9.51
C PHE A 103 -0.56 0.47 9.57
N LYS A 104 -0.25 1.04 10.74
CA LYS A 104 0.91 1.92 10.90
C LYS A 104 2.19 1.18 11.25
N LEU A 105 2.13 0.14 12.09
CA LEU A 105 3.29 -0.54 12.65
C LEU A 105 4.30 -0.99 11.57
N PRO A 106 3.88 -1.56 10.42
CA PRO A 106 4.82 -1.98 9.38
C PRO A 106 5.66 -0.86 8.77
N PHE A 107 5.21 0.40 8.87
CA PHE A 107 5.88 1.55 8.26
C PHE A 107 6.55 2.49 9.27
N LEU A 108 6.27 2.35 10.57
CA LEU A 108 6.83 3.22 11.62
C LEU A 108 8.29 2.87 11.96
N TYR A 109 8.71 1.63 11.76
CA TYR A 109 9.99 1.14 12.29
C TYR A 109 11.25 1.67 11.56
N ILE A 110 11.09 2.24 10.37
CA ILE A 110 12.19 2.81 9.56
C ILE A 110 12.65 4.15 10.12
N LEU A 111 11.75 4.87 10.78
CA LEU A 111 11.98 6.24 11.23
C LEU A 111 12.51 6.29 12.67
N GLY A 112 13.04 5.15 13.16
CA GLY A 112 13.65 5.06 14.49
C GLY A 112 12.69 5.37 15.63
N TRP A 113 11.40 5.04 15.51
CA TRP A 113 10.38 5.34 16.54
C TRP A 113 10.25 6.83 16.88
N HIS A 114 10.63 7.75 15.98
CA HIS A 114 10.51 9.18 16.25
C HIS A 114 9.08 9.70 15.98
N GLY A 115 8.13 9.18 16.75
CA GLY A 115 6.82 9.77 16.97
C GLY A 115 5.88 9.86 15.76
N PRO A 116 4.69 10.46 15.95
CA PRO A 116 3.65 10.60 14.94
C PRO A 116 3.99 11.57 13.80
N ASN A 117 5.28 11.88 13.55
CA ASN A 117 5.72 12.99 12.70
C ASN A 117 5.77 12.68 11.19
N TYR A 118 5.46 11.44 10.77
CA TYR A 118 5.39 11.08 9.35
C TYR A 118 4.06 10.40 8.94
N PRO A 119 2.90 10.83 9.46
CA PRO A 119 1.64 10.12 9.25
C PRO A 119 1.20 10.19 7.78
N LEU A 120 1.56 11.28 7.09
CA LEU A 120 1.33 11.48 5.66
C LEU A 120 2.18 10.54 4.80
N LEU A 121 3.43 10.31 5.16
CA LEU A 121 4.30 9.39 4.41
C LEU A 121 3.79 7.96 4.51
N VAL A 122 3.41 7.53 5.72
CA VAL A 122 2.81 6.20 5.96
C VAL A 122 1.49 6.05 5.21
N ALA A 123 0.69 7.12 5.12
CA ALA A 123 -0.55 7.09 4.37
C ALA A 123 -0.36 7.04 2.85
N PHE A 124 0.68 7.70 2.34
CA PHE A 124 0.92 7.83 0.91
C PHE A 124 1.69 6.64 0.31
N LEU A 125 2.68 6.12 1.03
CA LEU A 125 3.62 5.13 0.53
C LEU A 125 2.97 3.86 -0.04
N PRO A 126 1.97 3.23 0.61
CA PRO A 126 1.34 2.02 0.08
C PRO A 126 0.67 2.24 -1.28
N SER A 127 -0.07 3.34 -1.41
CA SER A 127 -0.77 3.71 -2.65
C SER A 127 0.24 4.04 -3.77
N LEU A 128 1.31 4.78 -3.43
CA LEU A 128 2.40 5.08 -4.36
C LEU A 128 3.04 3.79 -4.89
N LEU A 129 3.37 2.83 -4.02
CA LEU A 129 4.01 1.57 -4.42
C LEU A 129 3.10 0.72 -5.32
N LEU A 130 1.81 0.65 -5.00
CA LEU A 130 0.82 -0.02 -5.86
C LEU A 130 0.74 0.65 -7.24
N TRP A 131 0.74 1.98 -7.28
CA TRP A 131 0.71 2.72 -8.54
C TRP A 131 1.99 2.52 -9.36
N LEU A 132 3.16 2.58 -8.74
CA LEU A 132 4.45 2.33 -9.41
C LEU A 132 4.52 0.92 -10.00
N GLY A 133 4.01 -0.09 -9.29
CA GLY A 133 3.91 -1.45 -9.81
C GLY A 133 3.03 -1.53 -11.06
N LEU A 134 1.86 -0.88 -11.02
CA LEU A 134 0.93 -0.82 -12.16
C LEU A 134 1.55 -0.10 -13.35
N GLU A 135 2.13 1.09 -13.16
CA GLU A 135 2.78 1.85 -14.24
C GLU A 135 3.94 1.08 -14.87
N SER A 136 4.72 0.35 -14.06
CA SER A 136 5.81 -0.50 -14.58
C SER A 136 5.28 -1.57 -15.54
N LYS A 137 4.14 -2.20 -15.21
CA LYS A 137 3.46 -3.14 -16.11
C LYS A 137 3.01 -2.47 -17.42
N LEU A 138 2.48 -1.24 -17.36
CA LEU A 138 2.06 -0.50 -18.55
C LEU A 138 3.24 -0.23 -19.49
N LEU A 139 4.38 0.15 -18.93
CA LEU A 139 5.61 0.39 -19.69
C LEU A 139 6.10 -0.88 -20.40
N ILE A 140 6.14 -2.01 -19.67
CA ILE A 140 6.54 -3.31 -20.22
C ILE A 140 5.61 -3.74 -21.35
N ASN A 141 4.30 -3.60 -21.16
CA ASN A 141 3.30 -3.98 -22.17
C ASN A 141 3.39 -3.09 -23.41
N SER A 142 3.62 -1.78 -23.24
CA SER A 142 3.78 -0.83 -24.34
C SER A 142 5.03 -1.15 -25.15
N TYR A 143 6.15 -1.44 -24.49
CA TYR A 143 7.40 -1.83 -25.16
C TYR A 143 7.25 -3.15 -25.92
N ARG A 144 6.58 -4.16 -25.32
CA ARG A 144 6.30 -5.43 -25.99
C ARG A 144 5.47 -5.23 -27.26
N ARG A 145 4.46 -4.36 -27.24
CA ARG A 145 3.63 -4.07 -28.42
C ARG A 145 4.46 -3.48 -29.56
N ILE A 146 5.29 -2.48 -29.26
CA ILE A 146 6.19 -1.84 -30.24
C ILE A 146 7.14 -2.86 -30.88
N LEU A 147 7.69 -3.80 -30.10
CA LEU A 147 8.56 -4.85 -30.62
C LEU A 147 7.84 -5.83 -31.55
N LEU A 148 6.59 -6.19 -31.22
CA LEU A 148 5.79 -7.08 -32.06
C LEU A 148 5.42 -6.41 -33.38
N ASP A 149 5.03 -5.14 -33.35
CA ASP A 149 4.70 -4.38 -34.56
C ASP A 149 5.92 -4.28 -35.50
N ARG A 150 7.12 -4.04 -34.96
CA ARG A 150 8.37 -4.00 -35.74
C ARG A 150 8.77 -5.33 -36.39
N ASN A 151 8.37 -6.47 -35.82
CA ASN A 151 8.71 -7.79 -36.36
C ASN A 151 7.70 -8.29 -37.40
N THR A 152 6.61 -7.55 -37.63
CA THR A 152 5.54 -7.90 -38.59
C THR A 152 5.54 -7.04 -39.85
N THR A 153 6.42 -6.03 -39.92
CA THR A 153 6.67 -5.16 -41.08
C THR A 153 8.00 -5.50 -41.73
#